data_AF-A0A399XIU1-F1
#
_entry.id   AF-A0A399XIU1-F1
#
_cell.length_a   1.000
_cell.length_b   1.000
_cell.length_c   1.000
_cell.angle_alpha   90.00
_cell.angle_beta   90.00
_cell.angle_gamma   90.00
#
_symmetry.space_group_name_H-M   'P 1'
#
loop_
_entity.id
_entity.type
_entity.pdbx_description
1 polymer ?
#
loop_
_entity_poly.entity_id
_entity_poly.type
_entity_poly.pdbx_seq_one_letter_code
_entity_poly.pdbx_strand_id
1 'polypeptide(L)'
;MAGWRSGGRRSGEAGFTLAEILVALIILSTAVIALISAAFTLTVGADVQRKTSEVESIAVTWGESIIDESFGYQECLGPALYQVAYDNWAERYVLPDFYEAEIVDVDYWDRDINDGVNDGEFVQDCGLGYDDDGSQRFQLRVTAPDSNGSAVVTVVKNNPDATGG
;
A
#
# COMPACT_ATOMS: atom_id res chain seq x y z
N MET A 1 -25.50 52.14 60.81
CA MET A 1 -25.40 51.47 59.49
C MET A 1 -24.08 51.86 58.86
N ALA A 2 -23.08 50.99 58.95
CA ALA A 2 -21.72 51.26 58.50
C ALA A 2 -21.56 50.77 57.04
N GLY A 3 -21.25 51.70 56.13
CA GLY A 3 -21.00 51.40 54.73
C GLY A 3 -19.58 50.87 54.50
N TRP A 4 -19.48 49.65 53.96
CA TRP A 4 -18.23 49.11 53.42
C TRP A 4 -17.95 49.74 52.07
N ARG A 5 -16.91 50.58 51.99
CA ARG A 5 -16.28 51.00 50.74
C ARG A 5 -15.29 49.92 50.32
N SER A 6 -15.67 49.08 49.35
CA SER A 6 -14.71 48.22 48.65
C SER A 6 -13.82 49.09 47.78
N GLY A 7 -12.59 49.30 48.24
CA GLY A 7 -11.54 49.96 47.48
C GLY A 7 -11.18 49.12 46.27
N GLY A 8 -11.49 49.62 45.07
CA GLY A 8 -10.93 49.10 43.84
C GLY A 8 -9.40 49.17 43.92
N ARG A 9 -8.75 48.01 43.96
CA ARG A 9 -7.32 47.92 43.73
C ARG A 9 -7.08 48.45 42.32
N ARG A 10 -6.49 49.64 42.22
CA ARG A 10 -5.85 50.10 40.99
C ARG A 10 -4.74 49.08 40.69
N SER A 11 -5.04 48.13 39.82
CA SER A 11 -4.03 47.35 39.12
C SER A 11 -3.11 48.38 38.46
N GLY A 12 -1.87 48.44 38.93
CA GLY A 12 -0.89 49.34 38.35
C GLY A 12 -0.78 49.01 36.87
N GLU A 13 -0.94 50.03 36.02
CA GLU A 13 -0.56 49.99 34.62
C GLU A 13 0.95 49.75 34.56
N ALA A 14 1.36 48.49 34.67
CA ALA A 14 2.72 48.08 34.42
C ALA A 14 2.93 48.28 32.91
N GLY A 15 3.59 49.37 32.55
CA GLY A 15 3.94 49.65 31.15
C GLY A 15 4.74 48.47 30.60
N PHE A 16 4.16 47.78 29.61
CA PHE A 16 4.85 46.73 28.87
C PHE A 16 6.18 47.26 28.37
N THR A 17 7.26 46.57 28.71
CA THR A 17 8.59 46.98 28.24
C THR A 17 8.72 46.61 26.76
N LEU A 18 9.41 47.43 25.96
CA LEU A 18 9.63 47.17 24.53
C LEU A 18 10.26 45.79 24.30
N ALA A 19 11.13 45.35 25.21
CA ALA A 19 11.75 44.03 25.19
C ALA A 19 10.72 42.88 25.32
N GLU A 20 9.70 43.05 26.14
CA GLU A 20 8.64 42.05 26.35
C GLU A 20 7.81 41.83 25.09
N ILE A 21 7.48 42.92 24.39
CA ILE A 21 6.77 42.86 23.10
C ILE A 21 7.63 42.18 22.04
N LEU A 22 8.94 42.46 22.01
CA LEU A 22 9.86 41.86 21.05
C LEU A 22 9.99 40.34 21.26
N VAL A 23 10.09 39.89 22.52
CA VAL A 23 10.13 38.45 22.84
C VAL A 23 8.81 37.77 22.48
N ALA A 24 7.67 38.40 22.78
CA ALA A 24 6.36 37.87 22.40
C ALA A 24 6.21 37.72 20.87
N LEU A 25 6.70 38.70 20.10
CA LEU A 25 6.71 38.64 18.64
C LEU A 25 7.58 37.50 18.10
N ILE A 26 8.75 37.27 18.70
CA ILE A 26 9.62 36.15 18.31
C ILE A 26 8.89 34.83 18.54
N ILE A 27 8.33 34.62 19.73
CA ILE A 27 7.60 33.38 20.07
C ILE A 27 6.39 33.17 19.16
N LEU A 28 5.64 34.25 18.88
CA LEU A 28 4.50 34.17 17.97
C LEU A 28 4.95 33.80 16.55
N SER A 29 6.02 34.42 16.05
CA SER A 29 6.53 34.16 14.70
C SER A 29 7.02 32.72 14.53
N THR A 30 7.72 32.17 15.52
CA THR A 30 8.18 30.78 15.48
C THR A 30 7.03 29.79 15.58
N ALA A 31 6.02 30.08 16.42
CA ALA A 31 4.80 29.27 16.49
C ALA A 31 4.05 29.24 15.15
N VAL A 32 3.89 30.40 14.49
CA VAL A 32 3.22 30.49 13.19
C VAL A 32 3.97 29.68 12.11
N ILE A 33 5.30 29.80 12.05
CA ILE A 33 6.12 29.04 11.10
C ILE A 33 5.97 27.53 11.34
N ALA A 34 6.02 27.10 12.62
CA ALA A 34 5.85 25.69 12.98
C ALA A 34 4.49 25.14 12.54
N LEU A 35 3.41 25.90 12.75
CA LEU A 35 2.07 25.51 12.33
C LEU A 35 1.94 25.40 10.81
N ILE A 36 2.50 26.34 10.05
CA ILE A 36 2.48 26.30 8.58
C ILE A 36 3.27 25.08 8.08
N SER A 37 4.45 24.80 8.64
CA SER A 37 5.21 23.61 8.26
C SER A 37 4.47 22.31 8.56
N ALA A 38 3.78 22.23 9.70
CA ALA A 38 2.98 21.06 10.05
C ALA A 38 1.81 20.87 9.08
N ALA A 39 1.11 21.95 8.71
CA ALA A 39 0.02 21.90 7.75
C ALA A 39 0.47 21.40 6.37
N PHE A 40 1.63 21.89 5.88
CA PHE A 40 2.17 21.46 4.58
C PHE A 40 2.49 19.96 4.57
N THR A 41 3.16 19.45 5.61
CA THR A 41 3.47 18.02 5.73
C THR A 41 2.20 17.16 5.78
N LEU A 42 1.15 17.62 6.47
CA LEU A 42 -0.13 16.90 6.53
C LEU A 42 -0.80 16.83 5.15
N THR A 43 -0.77 17.93 4.38
CA THR A 43 -1.37 17.93 3.03
C THR A 43 -0.65 16.99 2.08
N VAL A 44 0.68 17.04 2.04
CA VAL A 44 1.47 16.15 1.18
C VAL A 44 1.34 14.69 1.63
N GLY A 45 1.33 14.44 2.94
CA GLY A 45 1.13 13.10 3.49
C GLY A 45 -0.23 12.51 3.12
N ALA A 46 -1.30 13.31 3.16
CA ALA A 46 -2.63 12.86 2.78
C ALA A 46 -2.74 12.49 1.29
N ASP A 47 -2.12 13.28 0.41
CA ASP A 47 -2.11 13.01 -1.03
C ASP A 47 -1.35 11.73 -1.36
N VAL A 48 -0.17 11.52 -0.74
CA VAL A 48 0.61 10.29 -0.90
C VAL A 48 -0.19 9.09 -0.40
N GLN A 49 -0.79 9.17 0.78
CA GLN A 49 -1.57 8.06 1.33
C GLN A 49 -2.76 7.70 0.45
N ARG A 50 -3.48 8.71 -0.08
CA ARG A 50 -4.59 8.48 -1.01
C ARG A 50 -4.13 7.75 -2.28
N LYS A 51 -3.03 8.19 -2.88
CA LYS A 51 -2.46 7.53 -4.07
C LYS A 51 -2.02 6.11 -3.77
N THR A 52 -1.37 5.86 -2.64
CA THR A 52 -0.94 4.51 -2.24
C THR A 52 -2.13 3.59 -2.05
N SER A 53 -3.18 4.03 -1.35
CA SER A 53 -4.39 3.22 -1.14
C SER A 53 -5.14 2.93 -2.44
N GLU A 54 -5.13 3.86 -3.39
CA GLU A 54 -5.72 3.67 -4.72
C GLU A 54 -4.95 2.60 -5.52
N VAL A 55 -3.62 2.70 -5.57
CA VAL A 55 -2.77 1.71 -6.26
C VAL A 55 -2.91 0.32 -5.63
N GLU A 56 -2.96 0.24 -4.30
CA GLU A 56 -3.15 -1.02 -3.57
C GLU A 56 -4.51 -1.65 -3.88
N SER A 57 -5.58 -0.86 -3.89
CA SER A 57 -6.91 -1.36 -4.26
C SER A 57 -6.94 -1.89 -5.71
N ILE A 58 -6.30 -1.19 -6.65
CA ILE A 58 -6.21 -1.64 -8.05
C ILE A 58 -5.39 -2.93 -8.15
N ALA A 59 -4.27 -3.02 -7.43
CA ALA A 59 -3.42 -4.21 -7.41
C ALA A 59 -4.17 -5.43 -6.87
N VAL A 60 -4.94 -5.27 -5.80
CA VAL A 60 -5.77 -6.35 -5.25
C VAL A 60 -6.84 -6.79 -6.27
N THR A 61 -7.61 -5.86 -6.84
CA THR A 61 -8.64 -6.20 -7.84
C THR A 61 -8.04 -6.87 -9.09
N TRP A 62 -6.88 -6.40 -9.54
CA TRP A 62 -6.16 -7.05 -10.63
C TRP A 62 -5.70 -8.46 -10.24
N GLY A 63 -5.16 -8.63 -9.04
CA GLY A 63 -4.77 -9.95 -8.52
C GLY A 63 -5.93 -10.92 -8.36
N GLU A 64 -7.11 -10.44 -7.95
CA GLU A 64 -8.35 -11.23 -7.92
C GLU A 64 -8.72 -11.75 -9.31
N SER A 65 -8.53 -10.94 -10.36
CA SER A 65 -8.80 -11.38 -11.73
C SER A 65 -7.82 -12.47 -12.23
N ILE A 66 -6.58 -12.50 -11.71
CA ILE A 66 -5.60 -13.53 -12.07
C ILE A 66 -5.95 -14.88 -11.43
N ILE A 67 -6.43 -14.86 -10.19
CA ILE A 67 -6.84 -16.09 -9.48
C ILE A 67 -8.23 -16.58 -9.89
N ASP A 68 -8.95 -15.83 -10.71
CA ASP A 68 -10.24 -16.24 -11.27
C ASP A 68 -10.10 -17.59 -12.02
N GLU A 69 -11.07 -18.47 -11.79
CA GLU A 69 -11.12 -19.81 -12.41
C GLU A 69 -11.21 -19.71 -13.95
N SER A 70 -11.87 -18.68 -14.46
CA SER A 70 -12.06 -18.45 -15.90
C SER A 70 -10.77 -18.07 -16.65
N PHE A 71 -9.77 -17.51 -15.96
CA PHE A 71 -8.45 -17.28 -16.55
C PHE A 71 -7.69 -18.61 -16.78
N GLY A 72 -8.07 -19.67 -16.08
CA GLY A 72 -7.42 -20.97 -16.14
C GLY A 72 -6.09 -21.01 -15.40
N TYR A 73 -5.73 -22.20 -14.92
CA TYR A 73 -4.43 -22.48 -14.33
C TYR A 73 -3.45 -22.88 -15.44
N GLN A 74 -2.21 -22.37 -15.42
CA GLN A 74 -1.17 -22.76 -16.38
C GLN A 74 0.01 -23.37 -15.62
N GLU A 75 0.19 -24.67 -15.78
CA GLU A 75 1.24 -25.40 -15.10
C GLU A 75 2.62 -24.89 -15.53
N CYS A 76 3.48 -24.60 -14.54
CA CYS A 76 4.91 -24.32 -14.75
C CYS A 76 5.21 -23.19 -15.73
N LEU A 77 4.31 -22.21 -15.82
CA LEU A 77 4.42 -21.09 -16.74
C LEU A 77 5.12 -19.89 -16.08
N GLY A 78 6.21 -19.41 -16.66
CA GLY A 78 6.95 -18.27 -16.10
C GLY A 78 6.20 -16.92 -16.20
N PRO A 79 6.63 -15.90 -15.43
CA PRO A 79 5.94 -14.60 -15.32
C PRO A 79 5.60 -13.94 -16.66
N ALA A 80 6.56 -13.89 -17.58
CA ALA A 80 6.38 -13.24 -18.88
C ALA A 80 5.34 -13.95 -19.77
N LEU A 81 5.30 -15.28 -19.73
CA LEU A 81 4.32 -16.05 -20.49
C LEU A 81 2.93 -15.95 -19.87
N TYR A 82 2.84 -15.89 -18.54
CA TYR A 82 1.61 -15.58 -17.83
C TYR A 82 1.07 -14.21 -18.19
N GLN A 83 1.93 -13.19 -18.28
CA GLN A 83 1.53 -11.86 -18.70
C GLN A 83 0.92 -11.89 -20.11
N VAL A 84 1.57 -12.60 -21.05
CA VAL A 84 1.04 -12.77 -22.42
C VAL A 84 -0.31 -13.51 -22.41
N ALA A 85 -0.46 -14.55 -21.59
CA ALA A 85 -1.74 -15.25 -21.45
C ALA A 85 -2.84 -14.32 -20.92
N TYR A 86 -2.53 -13.52 -19.91
CA TYR A 86 -3.43 -12.53 -19.31
C TYR A 86 -3.84 -11.46 -20.32
N ASP A 87 -2.89 -10.89 -21.05
CA ASP A 87 -3.14 -9.84 -22.05
C ASP A 87 -4.01 -10.32 -23.22
N ASN A 88 -3.98 -11.63 -23.53
CA ASN A 88 -4.81 -12.23 -24.57
C ASN A 88 -6.18 -12.71 -24.06
N TRP A 89 -6.41 -12.72 -22.75
CA TRP A 89 -7.68 -13.12 -22.17
C TRP A 89 -8.73 -12.01 -22.34
N ALA A 90 -9.88 -12.37 -22.92
CA ALA A 90 -10.92 -11.42 -23.31
C ALA A 90 -11.70 -10.82 -22.11
N GLU A 91 -11.81 -11.57 -21.02
CA GLU A 91 -12.56 -11.19 -19.82
C GLU A 91 -11.66 -10.59 -18.73
N ARG A 92 -10.39 -10.31 -19.08
CA ARG A 92 -9.42 -9.74 -18.14
C ARG A 92 -9.90 -8.42 -17.54
N TYR A 93 -9.42 -8.15 -16.33
CA TYR A 93 -9.57 -6.83 -15.73
C TYR A 93 -8.77 -5.80 -16.54
N VAL A 94 -9.44 -4.75 -16.97
CA VAL A 94 -8.80 -3.62 -17.66
C VAL A 94 -8.39 -2.60 -16.61
N LEU A 95 -7.08 -2.36 -16.51
CA LEU A 95 -6.57 -1.34 -15.61
C LEU A 95 -7.09 0.06 -15.99
N PRO A 96 -7.28 0.95 -15.01
CA PRO A 96 -7.53 2.37 -15.29
C PRO A 96 -6.42 2.98 -16.15
N ASP A 97 -6.77 4.00 -16.93
CA ASP A 97 -5.83 4.65 -17.84
C ASP A 97 -4.53 5.06 -17.13
N PHE A 98 -3.41 4.83 -17.83
CA PHE A 98 -2.05 5.18 -17.41
C PHE A 98 -1.49 4.41 -16.20
N TYR A 99 -2.22 3.44 -15.65
CA TYR A 99 -1.63 2.47 -14.72
C TYR A 99 -0.95 1.35 -15.51
N GLU A 100 0.17 0.86 -14.98
CA GLU A 100 0.92 -0.26 -15.54
C GLU A 100 0.88 -1.43 -14.56
N ALA A 101 0.59 -2.64 -15.07
CA ALA A 101 0.61 -3.87 -14.30
C ALA A 101 1.65 -4.85 -14.87
N GLU A 102 2.32 -5.57 -13.98
CA GLU A 102 3.32 -6.57 -14.33
C GLU A 102 3.27 -7.73 -13.35
N ILE A 103 3.28 -8.96 -13.87
CA ILE A 103 3.55 -10.17 -13.10
C ILE A 103 5.06 -10.26 -12.91
N VAL A 104 5.51 -9.98 -11.69
CA VAL A 104 6.95 -9.85 -11.36
C VAL A 104 7.59 -11.21 -11.15
N ASP A 105 6.91 -12.08 -10.40
CA ASP A 105 7.41 -13.39 -10.04
C ASP A 105 6.28 -14.41 -9.93
N VAL A 106 6.62 -15.67 -10.18
CA VAL A 106 5.72 -16.82 -10.06
C VAL A 106 6.51 -17.93 -9.39
N ASP A 107 6.13 -18.25 -8.16
CA ASP A 107 6.62 -19.43 -7.46
C ASP A 107 5.59 -20.56 -7.57
N TYR A 108 6.06 -21.79 -7.58
CA TYR A 108 5.27 -23.02 -7.67
C TYR A 108 5.34 -23.75 -6.33
N TRP A 109 4.23 -24.31 -5.90
CA TRP A 109 4.21 -25.18 -4.73
C TRP A 109 4.89 -26.50 -5.07
N ASP A 110 5.92 -26.84 -4.32
CA ASP A 110 6.63 -28.12 -4.37
C ASP A 110 6.39 -28.84 -3.04
N ARG A 111 5.71 -29.98 -3.11
CA ARG A 111 5.42 -30.84 -1.95
C ARG A 111 6.58 -31.80 -1.76
N ASP A 112 7.22 -31.76 -0.60
CA ASP A 112 8.21 -32.79 -0.28
C ASP A 112 7.50 -34.10 0.12
N ILE A 113 7.33 -34.98 -0.87
CA ILE A 113 6.71 -36.30 -0.68
C ILE A 113 7.57 -37.19 0.26
N ASN A 114 8.85 -36.88 0.46
CA ASN A 114 9.78 -37.75 1.18
C ASN A 114 9.76 -37.56 2.71
N ASP A 115 9.28 -36.43 3.23
CA ASP A 115 9.37 -36.14 4.67
C ASP A 115 8.21 -36.73 5.50
N GLY A 116 7.21 -37.34 4.85
CA GLY A 116 6.05 -37.95 5.52
C GLY A 116 5.15 -36.96 6.28
N VAL A 117 5.52 -35.69 6.28
CA VAL A 117 4.72 -34.51 6.63
C VAL A 117 4.38 -33.85 5.30
N ASN A 118 3.14 -33.40 5.10
CA ASN A 118 2.75 -32.63 3.91
C ASN A 118 3.34 -31.21 3.96
N ASP A 119 4.64 -31.10 4.24
CA ASP A 119 5.39 -29.86 4.22
C ASP A 119 5.81 -29.62 2.77
N GLY A 120 5.52 -28.42 2.29
CA GLY A 120 5.92 -27.98 0.96
C GLY A 120 6.39 -26.54 1.04
N GLU A 121 7.10 -26.11 0.01
CA GLU A 121 7.53 -24.73 -0.13
C GLU A 121 7.25 -24.20 -1.51
N PHE A 122 7.21 -22.88 -1.63
CA PHE A 122 7.10 -22.21 -2.90
C PHE A 122 8.49 -22.03 -3.50
N VAL A 123 8.75 -22.63 -4.66
CA VAL A 123 10.02 -22.61 -5.38
C VAL A 123 9.89 -21.86 -6.71
N GLN A 124 10.98 -21.22 -7.17
CA GLN A 124 10.95 -20.42 -8.41
C GLN A 124 11.06 -21.24 -9.70
N ASP A 125 11.49 -22.50 -9.61
CA ASP A 125 11.67 -23.37 -10.77
C ASP A 125 10.70 -24.54 -10.65
N CYS A 126 9.81 -24.66 -11.63
CA CYS A 126 9.12 -25.92 -11.85
C CYS A 126 10.13 -26.85 -12.53
N GLY A 127 10.95 -27.52 -11.72
CA GLY A 127 12.05 -28.33 -12.20
C GLY A 127 11.60 -29.39 -13.21
N LEU A 128 12.53 -29.87 -14.04
CA LEU A 128 12.27 -30.92 -15.04
C LEU A 128 11.90 -32.26 -14.38
N GLY A 129 10.63 -32.42 -14.01
CA GLY A 129 10.10 -33.62 -13.36
C GLY A 129 9.38 -33.39 -12.03
N TYR A 130 9.22 -32.14 -11.58
CA TYR A 130 8.25 -31.81 -10.54
C TYR A 130 6.94 -31.45 -11.22
N ASP A 131 5.92 -32.28 -10.99
CA ASP A 131 4.56 -31.91 -11.33
C ASP A 131 4.17 -30.76 -10.40
N ASP A 132 3.63 -29.70 -10.96
CA ASP A 132 3.05 -28.62 -10.18
C ASP A 132 2.03 -29.21 -9.18
N ASP A 133 2.34 -29.16 -7.87
CA ASP A 133 1.52 -29.76 -6.82
C ASP A 133 0.21 -29.00 -6.55
N GLY A 134 -0.15 -28.15 -7.50
CA GLY A 134 -1.47 -27.61 -7.67
C GLY A 134 -1.65 -26.25 -7.02
N SER A 135 -0.59 -25.49 -6.84
CA SER A 135 -0.67 -24.12 -6.33
C SER A 135 0.50 -23.28 -6.82
N GLN A 136 0.20 -22.04 -7.20
CA GLN A 136 1.18 -21.05 -7.64
C GLN A 136 1.00 -19.75 -6.89
N ARG A 137 2.11 -19.13 -6.48
CA ARG A 137 2.16 -17.84 -5.81
C ARG A 137 2.69 -16.79 -6.76
N PHE A 138 1.88 -15.77 -7.02
CA PHE A 138 2.22 -14.67 -7.91
C PHE A 138 2.62 -13.45 -7.09
N GLN A 139 3.72 -12.80 -7.48
CA GLN A 139 4.01 -11.43 -7.07
C GLN A 139 3.60 -10.49 -8.19
N LEU A 140 2.65 -9.63 -7.89
CA LEU A 140 1.99 -8.75 -8.83
C LEU A 140 2.34 -7.31 -8.49
N ARG A 141 2.75 -6.53 -9.48
CA ARG A 141 3.04 -5.11 -9.30
C ARG A 141 2.11 -4.25 -10.12
N VAL A 142 1.57 -3.21 -9.50
CA VAL A 142 0.87 -2.13 -10.20
C VAL A 142 1.59 -0.82 -9.92
N THR A 143 1.82 -0.03 -10.96
CA THR A 143 2.52 1.26 -10.93
C THR A 143 1.58 2.36 -11.40
N ALA A 144 1.49 3.44 -10.62
CA ALA A 144 0.77 4.65 -11.00
C ALA A 144 1.53 5.46 -12.06
N PRO A 145 0.81 6.23 -12.91
CA PRO A 145 1.41 7.00 -14.02
C PRO A 145 2.52 7.97 -13.63
N ASP A 146 2.43 8.58 -12.45
CA ASP A 146 3.37 9.61 -12.02
C ASP A 146 4.62 9.02 -11.33
N SER A 147 4.83 7.69 -11.36
CA SER A 147 5.89 6.94 -10.64
C SER A 147 5.91 7.10 -9.11
N ASN A 148 4.98 7.88 -8.54
CA ASN A 148 4.91 8.21 -7.11
C ASN A 148 4.19 7.15 -6.26
N GLY A 149 3.84 6.00 -6.84
CA GLY A 149 3.20 4.91 -6.12
C GLY A 149 3.30 3.61 -6.91
N SER A 150 3.81 2.58 -6.26
CA SER A 150 3.73 1.20 -6.72
C SER A 150 3.23 0.34 -5.58
N ALA A 151 2.31 -0.58 -5.86
CA ALA A 151 1.92 -1.62 -4.91
C ALA A 151 2.39 -2.98 -5.44
N VAL A 152 2.91 -3.80 -4.53
CA VAL A 152 3.19 -5.21 -4.80
C VAL A 152 2.23 -6.02 -3.95
N VAL A 153 1.45 -6.88 -4.60
CA VAL A 153 0.54 -7.80 -3.91
C VAL A 153 0.95 -9.23 -4.22
N THR A 154 0.74 -10.11 -3.25
CA THR A 154 1.00 -11.54 -3.41
C THR A 154 -0.33 -12.27 -3.40
N VAL A 155 -0.59 -13.05 -4.46
CA VAL A 155 -1.79 -13.87 -4.57
C VAL A 155 -1.41 -15.32 -4.80
N VAL A 156 -2.28 -16.24 -4.38
CA VAL A 156 -2.08 -17.68 -4.59
C VAL A 156 -3.23 -18.20 -5.44
N LYS A 157 -2.90 -18.85 -6.55
CA LYS A 157 -3.85 -19.56 -7.40
C LYS A 157 -3.69 -21.05 -7.17
N ASN A 158 -4.79 -21.75 -6.92
CA ASN A 158 -4.79 -23.20 -6.81
C ASN A 158 -5.18 -23.83 -8.14
N ASN A 159 -4.58 -24.96 -8.48
CA ASN A 159 -4.99 -25.79 -9.59
C ASN A 159 -6.34 -26.43 -9.25
N PRO A 160 -7.40 -26.17 -10.05
CA PRO A 160 -8.71 -26.76 -9.79
C PRO A 160 -8.69 -28.30 -9.84
N ASP A 161 -7.81 -28.89 -10.64
CA ASP A 161 -7.73 -30.33 -10.88
C ASP A 161 -6.97 -31.09 -9.76
N ALA A 162 -6.23 -30.38 -8.90
CA ALA A 162 -5.40 -31.00 -7.85
C ALA A 162 -6.21 -31.57 -6.67
N THR A 163 -7.52 -31.29 -6.59
CA THR A 163 -8.39 -31.75 -5.48
C THR A 163 -9.00 -33.15 -5.69
N GLY A 164 -8.64 -33.85 -6.78
CA GLY A 164 -9.24 -35.13 -7.17
C GLY A 164 -8.49 -36.42 -6.81
N GLY A 165 -7.42 -36.35 -6.00
CA GLY A 165 -6.56 -37.50 -5.63
C GLY A 165 -6.86 -38.14 -4.28
#